data_AF-A0A960TEJ9-F1
#
_entry.id   AF-A0A960TEJ9-F1
#
_cell.length_a   1.000
_cell.length_b   1.000
_cell.length_c   1.000
_cell.angle_alpha   90.00
_cell.angle_beta   90.00
_cell.angle_gamma   90.00
#
_symmetry.space_group_name_H-M   'P 1'
#
loop_
_entity.id
_entity.type
_entity.pdbx_description
1 polymer ?
#
loop_
_entity_poly.entity_id
_entity_poly.type
_entity_poly.pdbx_seq_one_letter_code
_entity_poly.pdbx_strand_id
1 'polypeptide(L)'
;MKARIPEFQRSRTPMVARHPLLGTTVLLLIFALQCQSAALTGANSEAEEVPMGLGLVDALVEYHRTKGTHLDGPRCPMYPSCASYAHRAIRSQGWYGLLLFVDRLFFREGGDLSNRYPVAPRRLSEAPRYYDP
;
A
#
# COMPACT_ATOMS: atom_id res chain seq x y z
N MET A 1 -62.64 29.92 -49.68
CA MET A 1 -61.21 29.55 -49.79
C MET A 1 -60.91 28.47 -48.74
N LYS A 2 -60.64 27.24 -49.16
CA LYS A 2 -60.24 26.11 -48.28
C LYS A 2 -58.87 25.63 -48.75
N ALA A 3 -57.84 25.90 -47.95
CA ALA A 3 -56.47 25.53 -48.24
C ALA A 3 -56.26 24.02 -48.05
N ARG A 4 -55.56 23.40 -49.00
CA ARG A 4 -55.26 21.96 -49.07
C ARG A 4 -53.82 21.76 -48.55
N ILE A 5 -53.65 21.02 -47.47
CA ILE A 5 -52.34 20.75 -46.85
C ILE A 5 -51.69 19.56 -47.59
N PRO A 6 -50.41 19.62 -48.01
CA PRO A 6 -49.72 18.52 -48.67
C PRO A 6 -49.21 17.46 -47.68
N GLU A 7 -49.30 16.20 -48.10
CA GLU A 7 -48.83 15.01 -47.39
C GLU A 7 -47.31 15.02 -47.18
N PHE A 8 -46.91 14.82 -45.91
CA PHE A 8 -45.53 14.68 -45.48
C PHE A 8 -45.08 13.22 -45.65
N GLN A 9 -44.36 12.93 -46.72
CA GLN A 9 -43.75 11.62 -47.02
C GLN A 9 -42.63 11.31 -46.01
N ARG A 10 -42.84 10.29 -45.18
CA ARG A 10 -41.91 9.82 -44.13
C ARG A 10 -40.94 8.80 -44.74
N SER A 11 -39.70 9.21 -45.00
CA SER A 11 -38.63 8.32 -45.47
C SER A 11 -38.25 7.30 -44.38
N ARG A 12 -38.26 6.01 -44.75
CA ARG A 12 -37.79 4.90 -43.91
C ARG A 12 -36.29 4.71 -44.16
N THR A 13 -35.45 4.90 -43.14
CA THR A 13 -34.05 4.52 -43.19
C THR A 13 -33.88 3.02 -42.92
N PRO A 14 -32.88 2.35 -43.53
CA PRO A 14 -32.65 0.93 -43.33
C PRO A 14 -31.92 0.65 -41.99
N MET A 15 -32.42 -0.35 -41.27
CA MET A 15 -31.74 -0.96 -40.11
C MET A 15 -30.49 -1.71 -40.56
N VAL A 16 -29.32 -1.24 -40.14
CA VAL A 16 -28.06 -1.97 -40.26
C VAL A 16 -27.96 -2.95 -39.08
N ALA A 17 -28.09 -4.24 -39.38
CA ALA A 17 -27.89 -5.31 -38.41
C ALA A 17 -26.40 -5.39 -38.01
N ARG A 18 -26.08 -5.05 -36.76
CA ARG A 18 -24.74 -5.21 -36.19
C ARG A 18 -24.65 -6.59 -35.56
N HIS A 19 -23.76 -7.44 -36.08
CA HIS A 19 -23.51 -8.78 -35.57
C HIS A 19 -22.84 -8.72 -34.17
N PRO A 20 -23.44 -9.27 -33.10
CA PRO A 20 -22.92 -9.15 -31.73
C PRO A 20 -21.84 -10.19 -31.37
N LEU A 21 -21.47 -11.09 -32.28
CA LEU A 21 -20.65 -12.27 -31.97
C LEU A 21 -19.13 -12.01 -31.92
N LEU A 22 -18.65 -10.89 -32.46
CA LEU A 22 -17.22 -10.58 -32.47
C LEU A 22 -16.74 -9.90 -31.17
N GLY A 23 -17.65 -9.23 -30.44
CA GLY A 23 -17.30 -8.48 -29.24
C GLY A 23 -17.13 -9.36 -28.00
N THR A 24 -17.92 -10.43 -27.89
CA THR A 24 -17.91 -11.32 -26.72
C THR A 24 -16.67 -12.21 -26.67
N THR A 25 -16.18 -12.67 -27.83
CA THR A 25 -14.96 -13.49 -27.92
C THR A 25 -13.71 -12.68 -27.57
N VAL A 26 -13.63 -11.43 -28.02
CA VAL A 26 -12.54 -10.50 -27.67
C VAL A 26 -12.56 -10.17 -26.18
N LEU A 27 -13.75 -9.94 -25.60
CA LEU A 27 -13.87 -9.65 -24.17
C LEU A 27 -13.44 -10.83 -23.29
N LEU A 28 -13.82 -12.06 -23.68
CA LEU A 28 -13.42 -13.28 -22.98
C LEU A 28 -11.91 -13.54 -23.07
N LEU A 29 -11.29 -13.24 -24.22
CA LEU A 29 -9.84 -13.34 -24.37
C LEU A 29 -9.10 -12.33 -23.51
N ILE A 30 -9.58 -11.08 -23.42
CA ILE A 30 -9.00 -10.06 -22.52
C ILE A 30 -9.12 -10.49 -21.06
N PHE A 31 -10.28 -11.01 -20.65
CA PHE A 31 -10.50 -11.46 -19.27
C PHE A 31 -9.62 -12.68 -18.92
N ALA A 32 -9.49 -13.63 -19.86
CA ALA A 32 -8.60 -14.79 -19.69
C ALA A 32 -7.12 -14.40 -19.65
N LEU A 33 -6.72 -13.35 -20.38
CA LEU A 33 -5.36 -12.81 -20.33
C LEU A 33 -5.08 -12.14 -18.98
N GLN A 34 -6.05 -11.41 -18.43
CA GLN A 34 -5.95 -10.76 -17.12
C GLN A 34 -5.89 -11.78 -15.96
N CYS A 35 -6.62 -12.89 -16.05
CA CYS A 35 -6.57 -13.96 -15.05
C CYS A 35 -5.20 -14.66 -14.96
N GLN A 36 -4.49 -14.82 -16.08
CA GLN A 36 -3.14 -15.40 -16.07
C GLN A 36 -2.13 -14.48 -15.38
N SER A 37 -2.30 -13.15 -15.53
CA SER A 37 -1.43 -12.17 -14.85
C SER A 37 -1.56 -12.23 -13.33
N ALA A 38 -2.76 -12.46 -12.81
CA ALA A 38 -3.01 -12.54 -11.36
C ALA A 38 -2.45 -13.82 -10.71
N ALA A 39 -2.37 -14.92 -11.46
CA ALA A 39 -1.84 -16.19 -10.94
C ALA A 39 -0.30 -16.20 -10.83
N LEU A 40 0.40 -15.41 -11.65
CA LEU A 40 1.87 -15.30 -11.63
C LEU A 40 2.39 -14.27 -10.61
N THR A 41 1.54 -13.36 -10.11
CA THR A 41 1.93 -12.38 -9.08
C THR A 41 1.88 -12.93 -7.65
N GLY A 42 1.29 -14.12 -7.45
CA GLY A 42 1.16 -14.75 -6.12
C GLY A 42 2.41 -15.45 -5.59
N ALA A 43 3.50 -15.49 -6.34
CA ALA A 43 4.74 -16.21 -5.99
C ALA A 43 5.97 -15.29 -5.83
N ASN A 44 5.76 -13.98 -5.70
CA ASN A 44 6.82 -13.06 -5.34
C ASN A 44 7.07 -13.14 -3.83
N SER A 45 7.89 -14.11 -3.42
CA SER A 45 8.71 -13.96 -2.22
C SER A 45 9.79 -12.92 -2.53
N GLU A 46 9.37 -11.66 -2.65
CA GLU A 46 10.26 -10.52 -2.80
C GLU A 46 11.07 -10.43 -1.50
N ALA A 47 12.33 -10.85 -1.57
CA ALA A 47 13.35 -10.23 -0.73
C ALA A 47 13.33 -8.76 -1.13
N GLU A 48 12.51 -7.98 -0.42
CA GLU A 48 12.22 -6.58 -0.68
C GLU A 48 13.56 -5.83 -0.69
N GLU A 49 14.08 -5.54 -1.89
CA GLU A 49 15.46 -5.06 -2.06
C GLU A 49 15.54 -3.62 -1.59
N VAL A 50 16.43 -3.38 -0.61
CA VAL A 50 16.65 -2.04 -0.08
C VAL A 50 17.25 -1.19 -1.19
N PRO A 51 16.66 -0.02 -1.53
CA PRO A 51 17.17 0.81 -2.62
C PRO A 51 18.61 1.26 -2.36
N MET A 52 19.33 1.48 -3.46
CA MET A 52 20.72 1.90 -3.46
C MET A 52 20.92 3.14 -2.55
N GLY A 53 21.82 3.03 -1.57
CA GLY A 53 22.13 4.10 -0.61
C GLY A 53 21.47 3.95 0.78
N LEU A 54 20.45 3.09 0.93
CA LEU A 54 19.79 2.86 2.22
C LEU A 54 20.28 1.61 2.97
N GLY A 55 21.13 0.79 2.36
CA GLY A 55 21.59 -0.48 2.94
C GLY A 55 22.28 -0.34 4.30
N LEU A 56 23.06 0.73 4.54
CA LEU A 56 23.66 0.98 5.85
C LEU A 56 22.60 1.30 6.90
N VAL A 57 21.58 2.08 6.55
CA VAL A 57 20.50 2.47 7.47
C VAL A 57 19.66 1.24 7.80
N ASP A 58 19.27 0.46 6.79
CA ASP A 58 18.53 -0.79 6.99
C ASP A 58 19.31 -1.77 7.89
N ALA A 59 20.62 -1.94 7.65
CA ALA A 59 21.48 -2.77 8.50
C ALA A 59 21.56 -2.26 9.95
N LEU A 60 21.62 -0.93 10.15
CA LEU A 60 21.65 -0.33 11.48
C LEU A 60 20.31 -0.51 12.20
N VAL A 61 19.21 -0.36 11.47
CA VAL A 61 17.85 -0.61 11.97
C VAL A 61 17.69 -2.08 12.35
N GLU A 62 18.12 -3.02 11.52
CA GLU A 62 18.05 -4.45 11.80
C GLU A 62 18.92 -4.85 13.00
N TYR A 63 20.12 -4.29 13.10
CA TYR A 63 20.97 -4.46 14.28
C TYR A 63 20.25 -3.96 15.55
N HIS A 64 19.63 -2.78 15.51
CA HIS A 64 18.88 -2.26 16.65
C HIS A 64 17.60 -3.04 16.94
N ARG A 65 16.95 -3.60 15.91
CA ARG A 65 15.78 -4.45 16.05
C ARG A 65 16.11 -5.73 16.81
N THR A 66 17.25 -6.35 16.47
CA THR A 66 17.66 -7.65 16.99
C THR A 66 18.49 -7.59 18.27
N LYS A 67 19.28 -6.51 18.47
CA LYS A 67 20.20 -6.35 19.60
C LYS A 67 19.88 -5.14 20.48
N GLY A 68 19.16 -4.16 19.96
CA GLY A 68 18.80 -2.94 20.67
C GLY A 68 17.61 -3.16 21.59
N THR A 69 17.76 -2.75 22.85
CA THR A 69 16.69 -3.00 23.84
C THR A 69 15.61 -1.91 23.89
N HIS A 70 15.85 -0.74 23.29
CA HIS A 70 14.93 0.40 23.32
C HIS A 70 14.10 0.58 22.04
N LEU A 71 14.64 0.20 20.87
CA LEU A 71 14.03 0.53 19.57
C LEU A 71 13.20 -0.62 18.96
N ASP A 72 13.41 -1.87 19.35
CA ASP A 72 12.42 -2.98 19.24
C ASP A 72 12.50 -3.99 20.39
N GLY A 73 13.26 -3.64 21.43
CA GLY A 73 13.35 -4.50 22.59
C GLY A 73 12.09 -4.41 23.45
N PRO A 74 11.96 -5.30 24.43
CA PRO A 74 10.85 -5.32 25.38
C PRO A 74 10.78 -4.08 26.27
N ARG A 75 11.62 -3.05 26.08
CA ARG A 75 11.47 -1.75 26.74
C ARG A 75 10.58 -0.79 25.96
N CYS A 76 10.45 -0.95 24.64
CA CYS A 76 9.61 -0.07 23.83
C CYS A 76 8.14 -0.29 24.23
N PRO A 77 7.43 0.75 24.68
CA PRO A 77 6.03 0.63 25.05
C PRO A 77 5.11 0.56 23.83
N MET A 78 5.60 0.79 22.60
CA MET A 78 4.79 0.86 21.38
C MET A 78 4.85 -0.43 20.55
N TYR A 79 3.73 -0.75 19.87
CA TYR A 79 3.64 -1.80 18.87
C TYR A 79 3.02 -1.28 17.55
N PRO A 80 3.67 -1.48 16.39
CA PRO A 80 5.04 -1.98 16.26
C PRO A 80 6.04 -1.00 16.91
N SER A 81 7.22 -1.49 17.27
CA SER A 81 8.26 -0.58 17.75
C SER A 81 8.78 0.31 16.61
N CYS A 82 9.49 1.40 16.92
CA CYS A 82 10.09 2.25 15.89
C CYS A 82 11.10 1.52 14.99
N ALA A 83 11.94 0.59 15.50
CA ALA A 83 12.83 -0.19 14.63
C ALA A 83 12.10 -1.25 13.80
N SER A 84 11.06 -1.91 14.34
CA SER A 84 10.20 -2.81 13.55
C SER A 84 9.44 -2.05 12.46
N TYR A 85 8.93 -0.86 12.78
CA TYR A 85 8.29 0.05 11.84
C TYR A 85 9.28 0.51 10.77
N ALA A 86 10.47 0.96 11.17
CA ALA A 86 11.51 1.42 10.26
C ALA A 86 11.95 0.34 9.28
N HIS A 87 12.20 -0.88 9.79
CA HIS A 87 12.57 -2.02 8.96
C HIS A 87 11.51 -2.29 7.90
N ARG A 88 10.22 -2.27 8.27
CA ARG A 88 9.13 -2.48 7.31
C ARG A 88 8.97 -1.31 6.33
N ALA A 89 9.07 -0.08 6.82
CA ALA A 89 8.87 1.11 6.01
C ALA A 89 10.01 1.30 4.99
N ILE A 90 11.27 1.17 5.41
CA ILE A 90 12.44 1.34 4.53
C ILE A 90 12.44 0.31 3.41
N ARG A 91 12.08 -0.94 3.70
CA ARG A 91 12.02 -1.99 2.68
C ARG A 91 10.86 -1.75 1.72
N SER A 92 9.66 -1.45 2.23
CA SER A 92 8.47 -1.26 1.38
C SER A 92 8.37 0.05 0.61
N GLN A 93 9.02 1.10 1.10
CA GLN A 93 8.84 2.44 0.56
C GLN A 93 10.17 3.16 0.31
N GLY A 94 11.30 2.51 0.57
CA GLY A 94 12.62 3.07 0.33
C GLY A 94 12.87 4.38 1.07
N TRP A 95 13.23 5.42 0.33
CA TRP A 95 13.47 6.76 0.85
C TRP A 95 12.23 7.39 1.51
N TYR A 96 11.03 7.11 0.99
CA TYR A 96 9.82 7.57 1.64
C TYR A 96 9.62 6.86 2.98
N GLY A 97 9.94 5.56 3.03
CA GLY A 97 9.97 4.80 4.28
C GLY A 97 10.95 5.35 5.32
N LEU A 98 12.11 5.83 4.87
CA LEU A 98 13.05 6.53 5.76
C LEU A 98 12.43 7.81 6.34
N LEU A 99 11.74 8.62 5.53
CA LEU A 99 11.08 9.83 5.99
C LEU A 99 9.99 9.53 7.01
N LEU A 100 9.20 8.48 6.79
CA LEU A 100 8.20 8.01 7.74
C LEU A 100 8.83 7.54 9.06
N PHE A 101 9.96 6.86 8.99
CA PHE A 101 10.72 6.46 10.17
C PHE A 101 11.21 7.68 10.96
N VAL A 102 11.80 8.67 10.27
CA VAL A 102 12.30 9.90 10.90
C VAL A 102 11.14 10.68 11.55
N ASP A 103 10.01 10.82 10.86
CA ASP A 103 8.81 11.45 11.41
C ASP A 103 8.39 10.79 12.72
N ARG A 104 8.24 9.45 12.68
CA ARG A 104 7.85 8.65 13.84
C ARG A 104 8.85 8.79 14.99
N LEU A 105 10.14 8.65 14.73
CA LEU A 105 11.17 8.62 15.77
C LEU A 105 11.30 9.98 16.47
N PHE A 106 11.39 11.07 15.71
CA PHE A 106 11.72 12.38 16.28
C PHE A 106 10.50 13.18 16.72
N PHE A 107 9.42 13.16 15.95
CA PHE A 107 8.27 14.03 16.21
C PHE A 107 7.21 13.33 17.06
N ARG A 108 6.92 12.07 16.76
CA ARG A 108 5.94 11.31 17.53
C ARG A 108 6.55 10.77 18.81
N GLU A 109 7.57 9.91 18.71
CA GLU A 109 8.15 9.23 19.88
C GLU A 109 9.06 10.13 20.71
N GLY A 110 9.89 10.96 20.07
CA GLY A 110 10.73 11.97 20.75
C GLY A 110 9.95 13.20 21.24
N GLY A 111 8.73 13.41 20.76
CA GLY A 111 7.89 14.56 21.07
C GLY A 111 6.61 14.18 21.82
N ASP A 112 5.48 14.19 21.11
CA ASP A 112 4.12 14.13 21.68
C ASP A 112 3.84 12.85 22.48
N LEU A 113 4.38 11.70 22.06
CA LEU A 113 4.20 10.42 22.75
C LEU A 113 5.11 10.30 23.98
N SER A 114 6.30 10.93 23.99
CA SER A 114 7.25 10.82 25.12
C SER A 114 6.65 11.25 26.47
N ASN A 115 5.69 12.17 26.44
CA ASN A 115 5.01 12.70 27.63
C ASN A 115 3.70 11.96 27.97
N ARG A 116 3.14 11.20 27.02
CA ARG A 116 1.84 10.50 27.17
C ARG A 116 1.99 9.07 27.68
N TYR A 117 3.16 8.48 27.50
CA TYR A 117 3.43 7.11 27.89
C TYR A 117 4.52 7.04 28.95
N PRO A 118 4.47 6.05 29.85
CA PRO A 118 5.53 5.87 30.83
C PRO A 118 6.85 5.65 30.11
N VAL A 119 7.90 6.34 30.58
CA VAL A 119 9.26 6.16 30.07
C VAL A 119 9.57 4.66 30.10
N ALA A 120 10.05 4.17 28.95
CA ALA A 120 10.46 2.79 28.75
C ALA A 120 11.21 2.26 30.00
N PRO A 121 10.72 1.19 30.65
CA PRO A 121 11.30 0.77 31.91
C PRO A 121 12.77 0.40 31.73
N ARG A 122 13.60 0.72 32.73
CA ARG A 122 15.01 0.32 32.74
C ARG A 122 15.20 -1.20 32.77
N ARG A 123 14.14 -1.97 33.02
CA ARG A 123 14.08 -3.44 32.93
C ARG A 123 13.16 -3.85 31.78
N LEU A 124 13.28 -5.08 31.28
CA LEU A 124 12.39 -5.58 30.24
C LEU A 124 10.94 -5.44 30.72
N SER A 125 10.06 -4.86 29.90
CA SER A 125 8.65 -4.72 30.22
C SER A 125 7.92 -6.00 29.90
N GLU A 126 7.19 -6.54 30.88
CA GLU A 126 6.13 -7.54 30.65
C GLU A 126 4.78 -6.87 30.36
N ALA A 127 4.71 -5.53 30.44
CA ALA A 127 3.48 -4.79 30.21
C ALA A 127 3.08 -4.84 28.72
N PRO A 128 1.76 -4.90 28.43
CA PRO A 128 1.27 -4.86 27.07
C PRO A 128 1.71 -3.59 26.35
N ARG A 129 2.07 -3.73 25.07
CA ARG A 129 2.47 -2.61 24.22
C ARG A 129 1.23 -1.85 23.73
N TYR A 130 1.34 -0.53 23.69
CA TYR A 130 0.34 0.36 23.10
C TYR A 130 0.37 0.22 21.59
N TYR A 131 -0.79 -0.08 21.01
CA TYR A 131 -0.91 -0.17 19.55
C TYR A 131 -0.85 1.22 18.96
N ASP A 132 0.08 1.42 18.03
CA ASP A 132 0.19 2.61 17.23
C ASP A 132 -0.18 2.29 15.77
N PRO A 133 -1.34 2.78 15.28
CA PRO A 133 -1.83 2.46 13.94
C PRO A 133 -0.96 3.01 12.81
#